data_AF-A0A919JF97-F1
#
_entry.id   AF-A0A919JF97-F1
#
_cell.length_a   1.000
_cell.length_b   1.000
_cell.length_c   1.000
_cell.angle_alpha   90.00
_cell.angle_beta   90.00
_cell.angle_gamma   90.00
#
_symmetry.space_group_name_H-M   'P 1'
#
loop_
_entity.id
_entity.type
_entity.pdbx_description
1 polymer ?
#
loop_
_entity_poly.entity_id
_entity_poly.type
_entity_poly.pdbx_seq_one_letter_code
_entity_poly.pdbx_strand_id
1 'polypeptide(L)'
;MEILVTVALVVLLAGLILLGLASSANTRREQLRTAARLSAIERKMDAVVAHLGVTVRERELPEVLRLIFADQRIAAIKAYRDETGASLLEAKNAVDALAAQHGR
;
A
#
# COMPACT_ATOMS: atom_id res chain seq x y z
N MET A 1 2.16 -51.86 -18.75
CA MET A 1 2.38 -50.41 -18.98
C MET A 1 1.92 -49.56 -17.80
N GLU A 2 0.78 -49.86 -17.16
CA GLU A 2 0.22 -49.05 -16.06
C GLU A 2 1.13 -48.89 -14.83
N ILE A 3 1.84 -49.95 -14.41
CA ILE A 3 2.78 -49.88 -13.28
C ILE A 3 3.95 -48.92 -13.56
N LEU A 4 4.44 -48.90 -14.80
CA LEU A 4 5.56 -48.03 -15.17
C LEU A 4 5.14 -46.55 -15.17
N VAL A 5 3.91 -46.28 -15.63
CA VAL A 5 3.33 -44.92 -15.66
C VAL A 5 3.07 -44.41 -14.24
N THR A 6 2.53 -45.23 -13.35
CA THR A 6 2.28 -44.85 -11.95
C THR A 6 3.57 -44.55 -11.20
N VAL A 7 4.61 -45.38 -11.36
CA VAL A 7 5.93 -45.13 -10.75
C VAL A 7 6.54 -43.82 -11.27
N ALA A 8 6.48 -43.56 -12.58
CA ALA A 8 6.99 -42.32 -13.16
C ALA A 8 6.26 -41.08 -12.61
N LEU A 9 4.94 -41.16 -12.44
CA LEU A 9 4.12 -40.05 -11.92
C LEU A 9 4.40 -39.77 -10.44
N VAL A 10 4.63 -40.80 -9.63
CA VAL A 10 5.01 -40.65 -8.21
C VAL A 10 6.40 -40.01 -8.09
N VAL A 11 7.37 -40.42 -8.91
CA VAL A 11 8.72 -39.83 -8.91
C VAL A 11 8.67 -38.36 -9.34
N LEU A 12 7.87 -38.04 -10.35
CA LEU A 12 7.69 -36.68 -10.83
C LEU A 12 7.03 -35.79 -9.75
N LEU A 13 5.98 -36.29 -9.09
CA LEU A 13 5.35 -35.60 -7.96
C LEU A 13 6.32 -35.38 -6.80
N ALA A 14 7.09 -36.41 -6.42
CA ALA A 14 8.10 -36.30 -5.37
C ALA A 14 9.17 -35.25 -5.72
N GLY A 15 9.61 -35.22 -6.98
CA GLY A 15 10.55 -34.20 -7.49
C GLY A 15 9.99 -32.78 -7.41
N LEU A 16 8.73 -32.58 -7.81
CA LEU A 16 8.06 -31.27 -7.71
C LEU A 16 7.89 -30.81 -6.26
N ILE A 17 7.55 -31.71 -5.35
CA ILE A 17 7.42 -31.41 -3.91
C ILE A 17 8.79 -31.00 -3.35
N LEU A 18 9.86 -31.74 -3.66
CA LEU A 18 11.22 -31.40 -3.21
C LEU A 18 11.69 -30.04 -3.76
N LEU A 19 11.37 -29.74 -5.03
CA LEU A 19 11.71 -28.45 -5.65
C LEU A 19 10.95 -27.28 -5.01
N GLY A 20 9.66 -27.46 -4.69
CA GLY A 20 8.86 -26.48 -3.97
C GLY A 20 9.41 -26.20 -2.56
N LEU A 21 9.82 -27.24 -1.83
CA LEU A 21 10.42 -27.08 -0.50
C LEU A 21 11.78 -26.37 -0.56
N ALA A 22 12.63 -26.70 -1.54
CA ALA A 22 13.94 -26.07 -1.70
C ALA A 22 13.84 -24.58 -2.06
N SER A 23 12.87 -24.19 -2.90
CA SER A 23 12.68 -22.78 -3.27
C SER A 23 12.24 -21.89 -2.10
N SER A 24 11.48 -22.44 -1.14
CA SER A 24 11.01 -21.71 0.05
C SER A 24 12.12 -21.19 0.96
N ALA A 25 13.27 -21.88 1.00
CA ALA A 25 14.42 -21.47 1.80
C ALA A 25 15.18 -20.28 1.18
N ASN A 26 15.18 -20.18 -0.15
CA ASN A 26 15.87 -19.12 -0.87
C ASN A 26 15.08 -17.79 -0.79
N THR A 27 13.75 -17.84 -0.95
CA THR A 27 12.88 -16.65 -0.94
C THR A 27 12.79 -15.99 0.44
N ARG A 28 12.88 -16.77 1.54
CA ARG A 28 12.86 -16.22 2.91
C ARG A 28 14.04 -15.29 3.20
N ARG A 29 15.22 -15.55 2.64
CA ARG A 29 16.41 -14.72 2.85
C ARG A 29 16.30 -13.36 2.17
N GLU A 30 15.65 -13.32 1.01
CA GLU A 30 15.42 -12.07 0.27
C GLU A 30 14.37 -11.20 0.97
N GLN A 31 13.29 -11.80 1.48
CA GLN A 31 12.25 -11.08 2.22
C GLN A 31 12.79 -10.40 3.49
N LEU A 32 13.64 -11.10 4.27
CA LEU A 32 14.25 -10.54 5.49
C LEU A 32 15.13 -9.33 5.19
N ARG A 33 15.88 -9.35 4.08
CA ARG A 33 16.73 -8.22 3.66
C ARG A 33 15.89 -7.02 3.23
N THR A 34 14.79 -7.25 2.51
CA THR A 34 13.88 -6.18 2.09
C THR A 34 13.19 -5.54 3.29
N ALA A 35 12.73 -6.34 4.25
CA ALA A 35 12.13 -5.85 5.48
C ALA A 35 13.11 -5.02 6.32
N ALA A 36 14.36 -5.47 6.48
CA ALA A 36 15.38 -4.72 7.20
C ALA A 36 15.73 -3.38 6.53
N ARG A 37 15.74 -3.34 5.18
CA ARG A 37 15.97 -2.11 4.42
C ARG A 37 14.84 -1.11 4.60
N LEU A 38 13.59 -1.55 4.57
CA LEU A 38 12.43 -0.69 4.79
C LEU A 38 12.51 0.00 6.15
N SER A 39 12.77 -0.78 7.20
CA SER A 39 12.89 -0.25 8.56
C SER A 39 14.07 0.72 8.73
N ALA A 40 15.16 0.52 8.00
CA ALA A 40 16.29 1.46 7.99
C ALA A 40 15.95 2.76 7.25
N ILE A 41 15.09 2.71 6.22
CA ILE A 41 14.61 3.89 5.50
C ILE A 41 13.65 4.69 6.38
N GLU A 42 12.68 4.04 7.03
CA GLU A 42 11.74 4.69 7.96
C GLU A 42 12.47 5.47 9.05
N ARG A 43 13.41 4.81 9.75
CA ARG A 43 14.22 5.48 10.79
C ARG A 43 14.99 6.70 10.28
N LYS A 44 15.50 6.63 9.04
CA LYS A 44 16.21 7.77 8.44
C LYS A 44 15.26 8.91 8.10
N MET A 45 14.06 8.60 7.60
CA MET A 45 13.03 9.61 7.35
C MET A 45 12.62 10.29 8.64
N ASP A 46 12.37 9.54 9.72
CA ASP A 46 12.04 10.10 11.02
C ASP A 46 13.15 11.03 11.55
N ALA A 47 14.42 10.60 11.41
CA ALA A 47 15.57 11.42 11.80
C ALA A 47 15.67 12.71 10.97
N VAL A 48 15.39 12.65 9.67
CA VAL A 48 15.37 13.83 8.78
C VAL A 48 14.22 14.77 9.15
N VAL A 49 13.01 14.24 9.38
CA VAL A 49 11.84 15.02 9.80
C VAL A 49 12.12 15.73 11.14
N ALA A 50 12.68 15.01 12.11
CA ALA A 50 13.05 15.56 13.41
C ALA A 50 14.14 16.64 13.29
N HIS A 51 15.16 16.40 12.45
CA HIS A 51 16.25 17.36 12.24
C HIS A 51 15.79 18.64 11.54
N LEU A 52 14.85 18.52 10.59
CA LEU A 52 14.29 19.66 9.88
C LEU A 52 13.25 20.43 10.70
N GLY A 53 12.74 19.85 11.80
CA GLY A 53 11.69 20.47 12.63
C GLY A 53 10.37 20.69 11.87
N VAL A 54 10.17 20.00 10.75
CA VAL A 54 8.98 20.15 9.91
C VAL A 54 7.94 19.14 10.38
N THR A 55 6.80 19.63 10.86
CA THR A 55 5.61 18.79 10.95
C THR A 55 5.06 18.64 9.53
N VAL A 56 5.00 17.42 9.00
CA VAL A 56 4.22 17.12 7.79
C VAL A 56 2.75 17.31 8.16
N ARG A 57 2.29 18.56 8.17
CA ARG A 57 0.86 18.85 8.22
C ARG A 57 0.34 18.48 6.84
N GLU A 58 -0.46 17.43 6.77
CA GLU A 58 -1.37 17.26 5.65
C GLU A 58 -2.04 18.61 5.41
N ARG A 59 -2.02 19.06 4.15
CA ARG A 59 -2.57 20.36 3.78
C ARG A 59 -4.00 20.41 4.29
N GLU A 60 -4.22 21.20 5.34
CA GLU A 60 -5.56 21.39 5.88
C GLU A 60 -6.35 22.14 4.81
N LEU A 61 -7.42 21.51 4.33
CA LEU A 61 -8.36 22.09 3.38
C LEU A 61 -9.64 22.40 4.17
N PRO A 62 -9.63 23.45 5.02
CA PRO A 62 -10.71 23.71 5.97
C PRO A 62 -12.06 23.93 5.27
N GLU A 63 -12.05 24.48 4.05
CA GLU A 63 -13.26 24.62 3.25
C GLU A 63 -13.79 23.27 2.75
N VAL A 64 -12.92 22.41 2.21
CA VAL A 64 -13.30 21.06 1.78
C VAL A 64 -13.87 20.26 2.94
N LEU A 65 -13.21 20.29 4.09
CA LEU A 65 -13.71 19.65 5.31
C LEU A 65 -15.08 20.22 5.68
N ARG A 66 -15.24 21.54 5.80
CA ARG A 66 -16.53 22.17 6.12
C ARG A 66 -17.65 21.70 5.18
N LEU A 67 -17.37 21.55 3.89
CA LEU A 67 -18.33 21.07 2.89
C LEU A 67 -18.65 19.58 3.06
N ILE A 68 -17.66 18.75 3.42
CA ILE A 68 -17.89 17.36 3.87
C ILE A 68 -18.76 17.37 5.14
N PHE A 69 -18.51 18.29 6.08
CA PHE A 69 -19.31 18.44 7.30
C PHE A 69 -20.76 18.89 7.08
N ALA A 70 -21.03 19.53 5.94
CA ALA A 70 -22.36 19.94 5.53
C ALA A 70 -23.05 18.95 4.58
N ASP A 71 -22.48 17.76 4.35
CA ASP A 71 -22.96 16.77 3.37
C ASP A 71 -23.01 17.29 1.92
N GLN A 72 -22.21 18.33 1.61
CA GLN A 72 -22.14 18.97 0.29
C GLN A 72 -21.00 18.38 -0.54
N ARG A 73 -21.07 17.08 -0.84
CA ARG A 73 -19.97 16.31 -1.46
C ARG A 73 -19.49 16.87 -2.80
N ILE A 74 -20.40 17.31 -3.66
CA ILE A 74 -20.05 17.89 -4.97
C ILE A 74 -19.27 19.21 -4.80
N ALA A 75 -19.69 20.05 -3.86
CA ALA A 75 -19.01 21.30 -3.56
C ALA A 75 -17.61 21.04 -2.97
N ALA A 76 -17.48 20.04 -2.09
CA ALA A 76 -16.19 19.62 -1.54
C ALA A 76 -15.22 19.15 -2.65
N ILE A 77 -15.70 18.36 -3.60
CA ILE A 77 -14.91 17.90 -4.75
C ILE A 77 -14.48 19.09 -5.61
N LYS A 78 -15.38 20.03 -5.87
CA LYS A 78 -15.05 21.24 -6.63
C LYS A 78 -13.97 22.07 -5.91
N ALA A 79 -14.16 22.36 -4.63
CA ALA A 79 -13.20 23.11 -3.83
C ALA A 79 -11.82 22.44 -3.83
N TYR A 80 -11.78 21.11 -3.65
CA TYR A 80 -10.54 20.35 -3.72
C TYR A 80 -9.83 20.51 -5.07
N ARG A 81 -10.56 20.45 -6.19
CA ARG A 81 -9.99 20.64 -7.53
C ARG A 81 -9.47 22.05 -7.75
N ASP A 82 -10.24 23.05 -7.33
CA ASP A 82 -9.88 24.46 -7.52
C ASP A 82 -8.61 24.81 -6.73
N GLU A 83 -8.41 24.18 -5.57
CA GLU A 83 -7.28 24.45 -4.68
C GLU A 83 -6.01 23.61 -4.98
N THR A 84 -6.18 22.41 -5.55
CA THR A 84 -5.07 21.46 -5.81
C THR A 84 -4.73 21.28 -7.29
N GLY A 85 -5.64 21.64 -8.20
CA GLY A 85 -5.53 21.33 -9.62
C GLY A 85 -5.77 19.85 -9.98
N ALA A 86 -6.23 19.04 -9.03
CA ALA A 86 -6.47 17.61 -9.24
C ALA A 86 -7.51 17.33 -10.33
N SER A 87 -7.37 16.18 -10.99
CA SER A 87 -8.41 15.65 -11.87
C SER A 87 -9.70 15.35 -11.09
N LEU A 88 -10.82 15.20 -11.79
CA LEU A 88 -12.11 14.92 -11.14
C LEU A 88 -12.08 13.61 -10.33
N LEU A 89 -11.43 12.58 -10.87
CA LEU A 89 -11.31 11.28 -10.20
C LEU A 89 -10.46 11.39 -8.93
N GLU A 90 -9.29 12.04 -9.02
CA GLU A 90 -8.40 12.24 -7.87
C GLU A 90 -9.09 13.04 -6.77
N ALA A 91 -9.79 14.12 -7.13
CA ALA A 91 -10.51 14.94 -6.17
C ALA A 91 -11.65 14.18 -5.49
N LYS A 92 -12.42 13.38 -6.23
CA LYS A 92 -13.45 12.52 -5.64
C LYS A 92 -12.82 11.54 -4.64
N ASN A 93 -11.76 10.85 -5.04
CA ASN A 93 -11.10 9.86 -4.20
C ASN A 93 -10.51 10.50 -2.93
N ALA A 94 -9.92 11.69 -3.06
CA ALA A 94 -9.39 12.44 -1.93
C ALA A 94 -10.50 12.88 -0.96
N VAL A 95 -11.60 13.43 -1.48
CA VAL A 95 -12.76 13.83 -0.66
C VAL A 95 -13.39 12.62 0.03
N ASP A 96 -13.50 11.47 -0.65
CA ASP A 96 -14.03 10.24 -0.05
C ASP A 96 -13.11 9.70 1.06
N ALA A 97 -11.79 9.76 0.86
CA ALA A 97 -10.82 9.38 1.89
C ALA A 97 -10.90 10.31 3.12
N LEU A 98 -11.00 11.63 2.89
CA LEU A 98 -11.16 12.62 3.95
C LEU A 98 -12.47 12.41 4.72
N ALA A 99 -13.57 12.11 4.04
CA ALA A 99 -14.85 11.78 4.69
C ALA A 99 -14.74 10.51 5.55
N ALA A 100 -14.11 9.45 5.02
CA ALA A 100 -13.92 8.19 5.74
C ALA A 100 -13.05 8.36 7.00
N GLN A 101 -11.99 9.17 6.95
CA GLN A 101 -11.15 9.48 8.12
C GLN A 101 -11.92 10.20 9.24
N HIS A 102 -12.96 10.96 8.88
CA HIS A 102 -13.77 11.75 9.82
C HIS A 102 -15.15 11.11 10.13
N GLY A 103 -15.36 9.85 9.74
CA GLY A 103 -16.58 9.08 10.06
C GLY A 103 -17.83 9.54 9.31
N ARG A 104 -17.69 9.94 8.04
CA ARG A 104 -18.75 10.51 7.19
C ARG A 104 -18.94 9.80 5.86
#